data_AF-A0A158DEI7-F1
#
_entry.id   AF-A0A158DEI7-F1
#
_cell.length_a   1.000
_cell.length_b   1.000
_cell.length_c   1.000
_cell.angle_alpha   90.00
_cell.angle_beta   90.00
_cell.angle_gamma   90.00
#
_symmetry.space_group_name_H-M   'P 1'
#
loop_
_entity.id
_entity.type
_entity.pdbx_description
1 polymer ?
#
loop_
_entity_poly.entity_id
_entity_poly.type
_entity_poly.pdbx_seq_one_letter_code
_entity_poly.pdbx_strand_id
1 'polypeptide(L)'
;MLSSHLTFLLEAQRPADPSRLAEHLPYEWIERAVQATGVASIRRRRLPAEQVVWLVIALAMYRHWSISEVLDNLDLALPDHASPFVSKSAVAQARQRIGEAPLAWLFERTARAWCTQDVGHHGFKGLSLWAMDGTTLRIADSPANP
;
A
#
# COMPACT_ATOMS: atom_id res chain seq x y z
N MET A 1 1.15 -20.85 -25.36
CA MET A 1 0.75 -21.30 -24.00
C MET A 1 1.72 -20.87 -22.91
N LEU A 2 3.01 -21.21 -22.97
CA LEU A 2 3.99 -20.78 -21.95
C LEU A 2 4.23 -19.25 -21.94
N SER A 3 4.33 -18.66 -23.14
CA SER A 3 4.54 -17.21 -23.30
C SER A 3 3.38 -16.39 -22.73
N SER A 4 2.12 -16.80 -22.94
CA SER A 4 0.93 -16.14 -22.41
C SER A 4 0.80 -16.21 -20.88
N HIS A 5 1.20 -17.32 -20.26
CA HIS A 5 1.28 -17.41 -18.79
C HIS A 5 2.40 -16.55 -18.21
N LEU A 6 3.55 -16.50 -18.88
CA LEU A 6 4.65 -15.61 -18.48
C LEU A 6 4.25 -14.14 -18.63
N THR A 7 3.54 -13.77 -19.69
CA THR A 7 2.99 -12.42 -19.86
C THR A 7 1.99 -12.09 -18.77
N PHE A 8 1.07 -12.99 -18.42
CA PHE A 8 0.12 -12.77 -17.31
C PHE A 8 0.83 -12.60 -15.96
N LEU A 9 1.84 -13.43 -15.65
CA LEU A 9 2.61 -13.29 -14.42
C LEU A 9 3.43 -12.00 -14.40
N LEU A 10 4.01 -11.60 -15.53
CA LEU A 10 4.75 -10.34 -15.67
C LEU A 10 3.83 -9.11 -15.60
N GLU A 11 2.60 -9.19 -16.13
CA GLU A 11 1.61 -8.13 -16.01
C GLU A 11 1.02 -8.05 -14.60
N ALA A 12 0.79 -9.19 -13.94
CA ALA A 12 0.41 -9.25 -12.53
C ALA A 12 1.54 -8.79 -11.59
N GLN A 13 2.81 -8.89 -12.04
CA GLN A 13 3.99 -8.37 -11.35
C GLN A 13 4.40 -6.97 -11.81
N ARG A 14 3.67 -6.33 -12.73
CA ARG A 14 3.92 -4.90 -13.00
C ARG A 14 3.82 -4.18 -11.67
N PRO A 15 4.78 -3.28 -11.34
CA PRO A 15 4.68 -2.50 -10.12
C PRO A 15 3.30 -1.86 -10.12
N ALA A 16 2.51 -2.15 -9.07
CA ALA A 16 1.19 -1.57 -8.92
C ALA A 16 1.33 -0.07 -9.15
N ASP A 17 0.50 0.54 -10.01
CA ASP A 17 0.54 1.99 -10.16
C ASP A 17 0.24 2.60 -8.78
N PRO A 18 1.17 3.35 -8.16
CA PRO A 18 0.95 3.95 -6.84
C PRO A 18 -0.30 4.83 -6.82
N SER A 19 -0.70 5.36 -7.98
CA SER A 19 -1.93 6.11 -8.19
C SER A 19 -3.17 5.29 -7.82
N ARG A 20 -3.18 3.98 -8.10
CA ARG A 20 -4.31 3.09 -7.74
C ARG A 20 -4.46 2.90 -6.23
N LEU A 21 -3.37 2.93 -5.46
CA LEU A 21 -3.49 2.93 -4.01
C LEU A 21 -4.06 4.26 -3.53
N ALA A 22 -3.58 5.37 -4.08
CA ALA A 22 -4.08 6.71 -3.73
C ALA A 22 -5.57 6.89 -4.05
N GLU A 23 -6.09 6.21 -5.08
CA GLU A 23 -7.53 6.17 -5.39
C GLU A 23 -8.37 5.56 -4.25
N HIS A 24 -7.87 4.52 -3.58
CA HIS A 24 -8.60 3.79 -2.52
C HIS A 24 -8.18 4.17 -1.09
N LEU A 25 -7.04 4.83 -0.94
CA LEU A 25 -6.50 5.31 0.32
C LEU A 25 -6.30 6.83 0.24
N PRO A 26 -7.35 7.63 0.50
CA PRO A 26 -7.27 9.08 0.43
C PRO A 26 -6.23 9.64 1.40
N TYR A 27 -5.53 10.71 0.98
CA TYR A 27 -4.52 11.37 1.80
C TYR A 27 -5.05 11.80 3.18
N GLU A 28 -6.31 12.25 3.25
CA GLU A 28 -6.94 12.66 4.51
C GLU A 28 -7.02 11.52 5.56
N TRP A 29 -7.01 10.25 5.15
CA TRP A 29 -7.02 9.14 6.11
C TRP A 29 -5.66 9.00 6.77
N ILE A 30 -4.59 9.23 6.03
CA ILE A 30 -3.22 9.19 6.54
C ILE A 30 -2.97 10.38 7.46
N GLU A 31 -3.43 11.58 7.07
CA GLU A 31 -3.38 12.76 7.93
C GLU A 31 -4.12 12.50 9.26
N ARG A 32 -5.36 11.98 9.20
CA ARG A 32 -6.14 11.65 10.40
C ARG A 32 -5.47 10.59 11.26
N ALA A 33 -4.83 9.59 10.67
CA ALA A 33 -4.14 8.55 11.43
C ALA A 33 -2.98 9.13 12.24
N VAL A 34 -2.17 9.98 11.60
CA VAL A 34 -1.04 10.67 12.23
C VAL A 34 -1.52 11.60 13.34
N GLN A 35 -2.64 12.31 13.13
CA GLN A 35 -3.28 13.16 14.15
C GLN A 35 -3.86 12.35 15.32
N ALA A 36 -4.66 11.32 15.04
CA ALA A 36 -5.37 10.52 16.04
C ALA A 36 -4.42 9.76 16.98
N THR A 37 -3.21 9.46 16.51
CA THR A 37 -2.19 8.73 17.27
C THR A 37 -1.15 9.63 17.93
N GLY A 38 -1.30 10.95 17.80
CA GLY A 38 -0.42 11.92 18.45
C GLY A 38 1.00 12.00 17.88
N VAL A 39 1.26 11.37 16.72
CA VAL A 39 2.58 11.43 16.06
C VAL A 39 2.69 12.58 15.06
N ALA A 40 1.60 13.32 14.84
CA ALA A 40 1.58 14.57 14.10
C ALA A 40 2.62 15.55 14.64
N SER A 41 3.29 16.27 13.75
CA SER A 41 4.32 17.21 14.15
C SER A 41 4.27 18.50 13.34
N ILE A 42 4.31 19.63 14.04
CA ILE A 42 4.32 20.98 13.44
C ILE A 42 5.64 21.23 12.67
N ARG A 43 6.74 20.59 13.08
CA ARG A 43 8.05 20.79 12.46
C ARG A 43 8.08 20.17 11.06
N ARG A 44 8.26 21.02 10.03
CA ARG A 44 8.56 20.60 8.65
C ARG A 44 9.92 19.93 8.58
N ARG A 45 9.93 18.61 8.73
CA ARG A 45 11.10 17.75 8.53
C ARG A 45 11.17 17.31 7.07
N ARG A 46 12.35 16.85 6.67
CA ARG A 46 12.57 16.31 5.33
C ARG A 46 11.69 15.10 5.00
N LEU A 47 11.38 14.28 6.00
CA LEU A 47 10.33 13.26 5.96
C LEU A 47 9.27 13.60 7.01
N PRO A 48 8.17 14.28 6.62
CA PRO A 48 7.04 14.51 7.51
C PRO A 48 6.31 13.19 7.82
N ALA A 49 5.43 13.22 8.81
CA ALA A 49 4.89 12.00 9.42
C ALA A 49 4.02 11.20 8.44
N GLU A 50 3.21 11.91 7.67
CA GLU A 50 2.32 11.41 6.64
C GLU A 50 3.10 10.69 5.53
N GLN A 51 4.24 11.24 5.12
CA GLN A 51 5.12 10.67 4.09
C GLN A 51 5.83 9.42 4.60
N VAL A 52 6.14 9.33 5.89
CA VAL A 52 6.70 8.11 6.47
C VAL A 52 5.65 7.00 6.53
N VAL A 53 4.39 7.34 6.80
CA VAL A 53 3.29 6.37 6.71
C VAL A 53 3.14 5.86 5.27
N TRP A 54 3.12 6.77 4.29
CA TRP A 54 3.14 6.41 2.86
C TRP A 54 4.32 5.52 2.51
N LEU A 55 5.53 5.83 2.99
CA LEU A 55 6.72 5.03 2.77
C LEU A 55 6.53 3.59 3.27
N VAL A 56 5.98 3.39 4.47
CA VAL A 56 5.81 2.04 5.02
C VAL A 56 4.79 1.25 4.20
N ILE A 57 3.69 1.88 3.78
CA ILE A 57 2.68 1.25 2.94
C ILE A 57 3.27 0.89 1.58
N ALA A 58 4.00 1.82 0.95
CA ALA A 58 4.68 1.59 -0.31
C ALA A 58 5.72 0.46 -0.21
N LEU A 59 6.49 0.38 0.88
CA LEU A 59 7.43 -0.74 1.10
C LEU A 59 6.73 -2.10 1.22
N ALA A 60 5.51 -2.13 1.78
CA ALA A 60 4.71 -3.36 1.85
C ALA A 60 4.17 -3.78 0.47
N MET A 61 3.88 -2.82 -0.42
CA MET A 61 3.40 -3.08 -1.77
C MET A 61 4.56 -3.41 -2.74
N TYR A 62 5.61 -2.59 -2.74
CA TYR A 62 6.80 -2.72 -3.58
C TYR A 62 7.92 -3.44 -2.84
N ARG A 63 7.64 -4.67 -2.39
CA ARG A 63 8.63 -5.48 -1.61
C ARG A 63 9.95 -5.75 -2.34
N HIS A 64 9.97 -5.55 -3.67
CA HIS A 64 11.14 -5.71 -4.52
C HIS A 64 11.96 -4.42 -4.69
N TRP A 65 11.45 -3.28 -4.22
CA TRP A 65 12.16 -2.00 -4.24
C TRP A 65 12.86 -1.77 -2.91
N SER A 66 14.07 -1.21 -2.99
CA SER A 66 14.77 -0.66 -1.84
C SER A 66 14.07 0.60 -1.33
N ILE A 67 14.36 0.95 -0.08
CA ILE A 67 13.84 2.17 0.56
C ILE A 67 14.17 3.43 -0.26
N SER A 68 15.38 3.51 -0.82
CA SER A 68 15.80 4.65 -1.65
C SER A 68 14.98 4.73 -2.94
N GLU A 69 14.78 3.60 -3.61
CA GLU A 69 13.95 3.56 -4.83
C GLU A 69 12.51 3.99 -4.55
N VAL A 70 11.91 3.55 -3.43
CA VAL A 70 10.56 3.99 -3.05
C VAL A 70 10.51 5.49 -2.76
N LEU A 71 11.48 6.03 -2.02
CA LEU A 71 11.52 7.46 -1.71
C LEU A 71 11.64 8.34 -2.96
N ASP A 72 12.53 7.96 -3.87
CA ASP A 72 12.85 8.75 -5.06
C ASP A 72 11.74 8.64 -6.12
N ASN A 73 11.18 7.44 -6.35
CA ASN A 73 10.13 7.24 -7.36
C ASN A 73 8.76 7.79 -6.93
N LEU A 74 8.50 7.92 -5.62
CA LEU A 74 7.24 8.46 -5.09
C LEU A 74 7.35 9.91 -4.58
N ASP A 75 8.50 10.56 -4.76
CA ASP A 75 8.77 11.94 -4.33
C ASP A 75 8.32 12.23 -2.87
N LEU A 76 8.64 11.30 -1.96
CA LEU A 76 8.15 11.35 -0.58
C LEU A 76 8.95 12.30 0.32
N ALA A 77 10.14 12.70 -0.10
CA ALA A 77 11.00 13.59 0.68
C ALA A 77 10.79 15.05 0.25
N LEU A 78 10.64 15.96 1.21
CA LEU A 78 10.63 17.38 0.90
C LEU A 78 12.00 17.79 0.30
N PRO A 79 12.02 18.65 -0.73
CA PRO A 79 13.25 19.05 -1.40
C PRO A 79 14.16 19.84 -0.45
N ASP A 80 15.47 19.58 -0.56
CA ASP A 80 16.51 20.27 0.21
C ASP A 80 17.75 20.45 -0.66
N HIS A 81 18.10 21.71 -0.96
CA HIS A 81 19.24 22.05 -1.81
C HIS A 81 20.59 21.67 -1.20
N ALA A 82 20.69 21.60 0.13
CA ALA A 82 21.92 21.24 0.82
C ALA A 82 22.11 19.72 0.95
N SER A 83 21.03 18.96 0.81
CA SER A 83 21.04 17.51 0.94
C SER A 83 20.07 16.91 -0.08
N PRO A 84 20.54 16.46 -1.26
CA PRO A 84 19.65 15.93 -2.30
C PRO A 84 19.04 14.58 -1.94
N PHE A 85 19.72 13.77 -1.09
CA PHE A 85 19.25 12.41 -0.73
C PHE A 85 18.97 12.26 0.76
N VAL A 86 17.95 11.49 1.13
CA VAL A 86 17.66 11.16 2.54
C VAL A 86 18.54 9.99 2.96
N SER A 87 19.33 10.16 4.02
CA SER A 87 20.20 9.10 4.51
C SER A 87 19.40 7.92 5.07
N LYS A 88 19.94 6.69 4.96
CA LYS A 88 19.30 5.49 5.52
C LYS A 88 19.02 5.61 7.03
N SER A 89 19.91 6.26 7.77
CA SER A 89 19.73 6.51 9.21
C SER A 89 18.58 7.49 9.48
N ALA A 90 18.42 8.54 8.67
CA ALA A 90 17.30 9.46 8.78
C ALA A 90 15.96 8.74 8.51
N VAL A 91 15.92 7.82 7.54
CA VAL A 91 14.72 7.00 7.29
C VAL A 91 14.41 6.09 8.46
N ALA A 92 15.43 5.39 9.01
CA ALA A 92 15.25 4.52 10.16
C ALA A 92 14.72 5.29 11.38
N GLN A 93 15.30 6.46 11.68
CA GLN A 93 14.83 7.35 12.75
C GLN A 93 13.41 7.87 12.50
N ALA A 94 13.07 8.22 11.26
CA ALA A 94 11.74 8.67 10.90
C ALA A 94 10.71 7.56 11.15
N ARG A 95 10.99 6.31 10.75
CA ARG A 95 10.13 5.15 11.02
C ARG A 95 9.98 4.87 12.52
N GLN A 96 11.08 4.90 13.27
CA GLN A 96 11.05 4.68 14.72
C GLN A 96 10.20 5.73 15.45
N ARG A 97 10.27 6.99 15.01
CA ARG A 97 9.48 8.09 15.58
C ARG A 97 7.97 7.93 15.32
N ILE A 98 7.59 7.36 14.18
CA ILE A 98 6.19 7.16 13.80
C ILE A 98 5.61 5.92 14.47
N GLY A 99 6.40 4.86 14.61
CA GLY A 99 5.96 3.61 15.22
C GLY A 99 4.84 2.94 14.44
N GLU A 100 4.14 2.02 15.11
CA GLU A 100 3.08 1.19 14.51
C GLU A 100 1.67 1.78 14.64
N ALA A 101 1.44 2.65 15.62
CA ALA A 101 0.10 3.13 15.97
C ALA A 101 -0.68 3.75 14.78
N PRO A 102 -0.09 4.61 13.93
CA PRO A 102 -0.82 5.17 12.78
C PRO A 102 -1.24 4.11 11.77
N LEU A 103 -0.41 3.07 11.55
CA LEU A 103 -0.72 1.98 10.64
C LEU A 103 -1.84 1.10 11.20
N ALA A 104 -1.82 0.82 12.51
CA ALA A 104 -2.90 0.10 13.18
C ALA A 104 -4.23 0.86 13.07
N TRP A 105 -4.21 2.18 13.34
CA TRP A 105 -5.39 3.03 13.20
C TRP A 105 -5.92 3.06 11.76
N LEU A 106 -5.02 3.20 10.77
CA LEU A 106 -5.39 3.16 9.36
C LEU A 106 -6.03 1.84 9.00
N PHE A 107 -5.42 0.73 9.38
CA PHE A 107 -5.90 -0.61 9.10
C PHE A 107 -7.31 -0.83 9.64
N GLU A 108 -7.58 -0.45 10.90
CA GLU A 108 -8.92 -0.56 11.47
C GLU A 108 -9.94 0.31 10.72
N ARG A 109 -9.55 1.53 10.33
CA ARG A 109 -10.45 2.46 9.65
C ARG A 109 -10.76 2.03 8.23
N THR A 110 -9.75 1.60 7.48
CA THR A 110 -9.88 1.12 6.11
C THR A 110 -10.68 -0.17 6.07
N ALA A 111 -10.36 -1.12 6.96
CA ALA A 111 -11.11 -2.38 7.07
C ALA A 111 -12.59 -2.09 7.27
N ARG A 112 -12.98 -1.27 8.27
CA ARG A 112 -14.39 -0.96 8.50
C ARG A 112 -15.06 -0.30 7.28
N ALA A 113 -14.38 0.65 6.64
CA ALA A 113 -14.94 1.37 5.49
C ALA A 113 -15.18 0.43 4.30
N TRP A 114 -14.17 -0.35 3.92
CA TRP A 114 -14.25 -1.29 2.80
C TRP A 114 -15.22 -2.43 3.10
N CYS A 115 -15.20 -3.01 4.30
CA CYS A 115 -16.19 -4.01 4.72
C CYS A 115 -17.64 -3.50 4.54
N THR A 116 -17.90 -2.23 4.84
CA THR A 116 -19.24 -1.64 4.74
C THR A 116 -19.64 -1.37 3.29
N GLN A 117 -18.70 -0.96 2.44
CA GLN A 117 -18.95 -0.75 1.00
C GLN A 117 -19.32 -2.06 0.30
N ASP A 118 -18.76 -3.17 0.75
CA ASP A 118 -18.76 -4.45 0.04
C ASP A 118 -19.70 -5.53 0.60
N VAL A 119 -20.53 -5.19 1.60
CA VAL A 119 -21.49 -6.10 2.26
C VAL A 119 -22.40 -6.84 1.27
N GLY A 120 -22.77 -6.20 0.16
CA GLY A 120 -23.62 -6.79 -0.88
C GLY A 120 -22.89 -7.69 -1.89
N HIS A 121 -21.58 -7.54 -2.04
CA HIS A 121 -20.80 -8.20 -3.09
C HIS A 121 -20.06 -9.46 -2.62
N HIS A 122 -19.80 -9.58 -1.31
CA HIS A 122 -19.00 -10.66 -0.73
C HIS A 122 -19.85 -11.67 0.06
N GLY A 123 -21.18 -11.61 -0.04
CA GLY A 123 -22.09 -12.55 0.59
C GLY A 123 -22.15 -13.88 -0.17
N PHE A 124 -21.79 -14.99 0.48
CA PHE A 124 -22.00 -16.33 -0.04
C PHE A 124 -22.73 -17.19 1.01
N LYS A 125 -24.00 -17.51 0.75
CA LYS A 125 -24.84 -18.35 1.63
C LYS A 125 -24.86 -17.90 3.11
N GLY A 126 -24.86 -16.60 3.36
CA GLY A 126 -24.84 -16.04 4.73
C GLY A 126 -23.45 -15.94 5.36
N LEU A 127 -22.39 -16.27 4.62
CA LEU A 127 -20.99 -16.05 4.99
C LEU A 127 -20.41 -14.88 4.21
N SER A 128 -19.35 -14.25 4.74
CA SER A 128 -18.58 -13.21 4.05
C SER A 128 -17.31 -13.82 3.45
N LEU A 129 -17.11 -13.63 2.14
CA LEU A 129 -15.93 -14.05 1.41
C LEU A 129 -14.79 -13.03 1.60
N TRP A 130 -13.78 -13.39 2.39
CA TRP A 130 -12.63 -12.51 2.69
C TRP A 130 -11.33 -12.89 2.00
N ALA A 131 -11.22 -14.14 1.55
CA ALA A 131 -10.05 -14.64 0.86
C ALA A 131 -10.50 -15.58 -0.27
N MET A 132 -9.94 -15.37 -1.45
CA MET A 132 -9.94 -16.36 -2.52
C MET A 132 -8.57 -17.03 -2.46
N ASP A 133 -8.53 -18.27 -1.96
CA ASP A 133 -7.33 -19.10 -2.11
C ASP A 133 -7.08 -19.33 -3.60
N GLY A 134 -5.82 -19.37 -4.04
CA GLY A 134 -5.40 -19.49 -5.44
C GLY A 134 -5.66 -20.87 -6.04
N THR A 135 -6.83 -21.45 -5.77
CA THR A 135 -7.24 -22.74 -6.31
C THR A 135 -7.71 -22.54 -7.75
N THR A 136 -6.88 -22.95 -8.68
CA THR A 136 -7.24 -23.00 -10.10
C THR A 136 -8.20 -24.16 -10.32
N LEU A 137 -9.48 -23.86 -10.55
CA LEU A 137 -10.45 -24.88 -10.97
C LEU A 137 -10.17 -25.25 -12.43
N ARG A 138 -9.61 -26.44 -12.67
CA ARG A 138 -9.53 -27.00 -14.02
C ARG A 138 -10.91 -27.54 -14.41
N ILE A 139 -11.59 -26.82 -15.29
CA ILE A 139 -12.83 -27.28 -15.93
C ILE A 139 -12.42 -28.16 -17.11
N ALA A 140 -13.20 -29.20 -17.43
CA ALA A 140 -12.94 -30.02 -18.61
C ALA A 140 -13.01 -29.16 -19.88
N ASP A 141 -12.09 -29.40 -20.80
CA ASP A 141 -12.04 -28.67 -22.07
C ASP A 141 -13.37 -28.82 -22.80
N SER A 142 -13.88 -27.71 -23.31
CA SER A 142 -15.07 -27.67 -24.16
C SER A 142 -14.75 -26.85 -25.40
N PRO A 143 -15.54 -26.93 -26.48
CA PRO A 143 -15.34 -26.06 -27.65
C PRO A 143 -15.33 -24.56 -27.32
N ALA A 144 -15.93 -24.16 -26.19
CA ALA A 144 -15.97 -22.79 -25.69
C ALA A 144 -14.84 -22.45 -24.70
N ASN A 145 -14.09 -23.45 -24.23
CA ASN A 145 -12.93 -23.29 -23.34
C ASN A 145 -11.89 -24.39 -23.66
N PRO A 146 -11.10 -24.23 -24.73
CA PRO A 146 -10.06 -25.16 -25.16
C PRO A 146 -8.72 -24.97 -24.42
#